data_AF-A0A8T3S1H1-F1
#
_entry.id   AF-A0A8T3S1H1-F1
#
_cell.length_a   1.000
_cell.length_b   1.000
_cell.length_c   1.000
_cell.angle_alpha   90.00
_cell.angle_beta   90.00
_cell.angle_gamma   90.00
#
_symmetry.space_group_name_H-M   'P 1'
#
loop_
_entity.id
_entity.type
_entity.pdbx_description
1 polymer ?
#
loop_
_entity_poly.entity_id
_entity_poly.type
_entity_poly.pdbx_seq_one_letter_code
_entity_poly.pdbx_strand_id
1 'polypeptide(L)'
;MRDLGHRLLIGLAVLAVGAMAVGYAYIFGGIATPIRGDRAILDLPASGMATATILDDGRAVFIVNDPDLGTWVLDAQGRQAQSRLGVAVAWCPGTRMFIDPADGSAYAANGELRWGPAEGGLVAFDSRAAPDDSSSVIVGSDTSVQGRGPETDGPPETTCPGEPWVVHRPRGDETFDPSVAVDQEPPGWIWLEGTVRVVDDAVRLCDGLAGSCDGYAETIGIDPATVTNGGRGAAGLFIGRVGDDAIEGLIFVPDLVEAS
;
A
#
# COMPACT_ATOMS: atom_id res chain seq x y z
N MET A 1 -12.74 54.03 2.56
CA MET A 1 -12.03 53.41 1.42
C MET A 1 -11.00 52.33 1.82
N ARG A 2 -10.50 52.29 3.08
CA ARG A 2 -9.56 51.25 3.53
C ARG A 2 -10.16 49.84 3.76
N ASP A 3 -11.47 49.73 4.03
CA ASP A 3 -12.13 48.42 4.25
C ASP A 3 -12.48 47.63 2.98
N LEU A 4 -12.57 48.29 1.82
CA LEU A 4 -12.94 47.62 0.58
C LEU A 4 -11.77 46.78 0.02
N GLY A 5 -10.53 47.17 0.29
CA GLY A 5 -9.35 46.43 -0.16
C GLY A 5 -9.15 45.09 0.56
N HIS A 6 -9.52 45.01 1.84
CA HIS A 6 -9.32 43.80 2.64
C HIS A 6 -10.31 42.68 2.28
N ARG A 7 -11.56 43.03 1.96
CA ARG A 7 -12.58 42.06 1.54
C ARG A 7 -12.32 41.49 0.14
N LEU A 8 -11.63 42.26 -0.72
CA LEU A 8 -11.27 41.84 -2.07
C LEU A 8 -10.10 40.84 -2.07
N LEU A 9 -9.14 40.99 -1.13
CA LEU A 9 -8.02 40.05 -0.98
C LEU A 9 -8.46 38.69 -0.42
N ILE A 10 -9.42 38.65 0.51
CA ILE A 10 -9.93 37.40 1.07
C ILE A 10 -10.72 36.60 0.01
N GLY A 11 -11.54 37.28 -0.80
CA GLY A 11 -12.29 36.63 -1.88
C GLY A 11 -11.41 35.99 -2.97
N LEU A 12 -10.25 36.60 -3.24
CA LEU A 12 -9.32 36.12 -4.27
C LEU A 12 -8.49 34.91 -3.80
N ALA A 13 -8.17 34.84 -2.49
CA ALA A 13 -7.51 33.69 -1.89
C ALA A 13 -8.42 32.43 -1.91
N VAL A 14 -9.72 32.58 -1.63
CA VAL A 14 -10.68 31.46 -1.66
C VAL A 14 -10.86 30.89 -3.07
N LEU A 15 -10.85 31.75 -4.10
CA LEU A 15 -10.93 31.31 -5.50
C LEU A 15 -9.65 30.60 -5.98
N ALA A 16 -8.47 31.00 -5.49
CA ALA A 16 -7.21 30.33 -5.83
C ALA A 16 -7.11 28.92 -5.22
N VAL A 17 -7.56 28.74 -3.97
CA VAL A 17 -7.62 27.44 -3.30
C VAL A 17 -8.62 26.51 -3.99
N GLY A 18 -9.80 27.01 -4.38
CA GLY A 18 -10.80 26.22 -5.12
C GLY A 18 -10.34 25.81 -6.53
N ALA A 19 -9.60 26.67 -7.24
CA ALA A 19 -9.09 26.35 -8.57
C ALA A 19 -7.93 25.34 -8.55
N MET A 20 -7.09 25.34 -7.49
CA MET A 20 -6.06 24.30 -7.32
C MET A 20 -6.66 22.93 -6.97
N ALA A 21 -7.72 22.88 -6.16
CA ALA A 21 -8.42 21.63 -5.85
C ALA A 21 -9.04 20.96 -7.08
N VAL A 22 -9.59 21.75 -8.02
CA VAL A 22 -10.14 21.22 -9.28
C VAL A 22 -9.04 20.88 -10.29
N GLY A 23 -7.92 21.62 -10.27
CA GLY A 23 -6.77 21.34 -11.16
C GLY A 23 -6.10 20.00 -10.90
N TYR A 24 -6.02 19.57 -9.64
CA TYR A 24 -5.44 18.26 -9.27
C TYR A 24 -6.26 17.08 -9.82
N ALA A 25 -7.58 17.22 -9.92
CA ALA A 25 -8.45 16.16 -10.46
C ALA A 25 -8.25 15.91 -11.96
N TYR A 26 -7.70 16.86 -12.73
CA TYR A 26 -7.61 16.76 -14.19
C TYR A 26 -6.26 16.26 -14.73
N ILE A 27 -5.17 16.30 -13.95
CA ILE A 27 -3.86 15.82 -14.44
C ILE A 27 -3.80 14.27 -14.50
N PHE A 28 -4.70 13.58 -13.81
CA PHE A 28 -4.88 12.11 -13.91
C PHE A 28 -5.89 11.66 -14.99
N GLY A 29 -6.55 12.58 -15.70
CA GLY A 29 -7.73 12.29 -16.54
C GLY A 29 -7.47 11.80 -17.96
N GLY A 30 -6.38 11.08 -18.22
CA GLY A 30 -6.09 10.45 -19.52
C GLY A 30 -6.60 9.00 -19.65
N ILE A 31 -7.33 8.50 -18.66
CA ILE A 31 -7.68 7.09 -18.53
C ILE A 31 -9.13 6.91 -19.01
N ALA A 32 -9.33 5.96 -19.93
CA ALA A 32 -10.66 5.50 -20.33
C ALA A 32 -11.47 5.21 -19.07
N THR A 33 -12.62 5.87 -18.91
CA THR A 33 -13.46 5.71 -17.73
C THR A 33 -13.83 4.22 -17.59
N PRO A 34 -13.48 3.55 -16.47
CA PRO A 34 -13.74 2.12 -16.32
C PRO A 34 -15.23 1.83 -16.49
N ILE A 35 -15.53 0.74 -17.19
CA ILE A 35 -16.89 0.23 -17.29
C ILE A 35 -17.30 -0.23 -15.88
N ARG A 36 -18.53 0.08 -15.48
CA ARG A 36 -19.10 -0.18 -14.14
C ARG A 36 -18.70 -1.57 -13.60
N GLY A 37 -17.78 -1.62 -12.64
CA GLY A 37 -17.27 -2.85 -12.02
C GLY A 37 -15.75 -3.04 -12.10
N ASP A 38 -15.09 -2.39 -13.07
CA ASP A 38 -13.63 -2.40 -13.20
C ASP A 38 -13.00 -1.38 -12.23
N ARG A 39 -11.92 -1.76 -11.56
CA ARG A 39 -11.18 -0.96 -10.58
C ARG A 39 -10.05 -0.15 -11.19
N ALA A 40 -9.36 -0.70 -12.18
CA ALA A 40 -8.23 -0.06 -12.85
C ALA A 40 -7.91 -0.77 -14.17
N ILE A 41 -7.20 -0.07 -15.05
CA ILE A 41 -6.49 -0.64 -16.19
C ILE A 41 -5.02 -0.39 -15.94
N LEU A 42 -4.20 -1.44 -15.93
CA LEU A 42 -2.81 -1.37 -15.53
C LEU A 42 -1.90 -1.96 -16.60
N ASP A 43 -0.71 -1.38 -16.77
CA ASP A 43 0.32 -1.91 -17.66
C ASP A 43 0.84 -3.25 -17.11
N LEU A 44 0.98 -4.22 -18.02
CA LEU A 44 1.50 -5.54 -17.71
C LEU A 44 3.04 -5.50 -17.72
N PRO A 45 3.71 -5.97 -16.65
CA PRO A 45 5.16 -6.05 -16.67
C PRO A 45 5.65 -7.10 -17.68
N ALA A 46 6.94 -7.05 -18.00
CA ALA A 46 7.59 -8.07 -18.83
C ALA A 46 7.41 -9.48 -18.22
N SER A 47 7.42 -10.50 -19.07
CA SER A 47 7.32 -11.90 -18.63
C SER A 47 8.44 -12.22 -17.61
N GLY A 48 8.06 -12.86 -16.51
CA GLY A 48 8.89 -13.18 -15.35
C GLY A 48 9.00 -12.06 -14.31
N MET A 49 8.43 -10.88 -14.55
CA MET A 49 8.57 -9.71 -13.69
C MET A 49 7.29 -9.40 -12.91
N ALA A 50 7.45 -8.64 -11.84
CA ALA A 50 6.36 -8.03 -11.11
C ALA A 50 6.55 -6.51 -11.03
N THR A 51 5.45 -5.78 -10.87
CA THR A 51 5.45 -4.34 -10.61
C THR A 51 4.54 -4.02 -9.44
N ALA A 52 5.07 -3.28 -8.47
CA ALA A 52 4.32 -2.71 -7.37
C ALA A 52 3.58 -1.45 -7.86
N THR A 53 2.27 -1.39 -7.64
CA THR A 53 1.46 -0.21 -7.99
C THR A 53 0.32 0.00 -7.00
N ILE A 54 -0.40 1.10 -7.15
CA ILE A 54 -1.56 1.49 -6.37
C ILE A 54 -2.78 1.53 -7.30
N LEU A 55 -3.89 0.92 -6.90
CA LEU A 55 -5.17 1.00 -7.62
C LEU A 55 -5.82 2.37 -7.45
N ASP A 56 -6.83 2.69 -8.28
CA ASP A 56 -7.58 3.95 -8.19
C ASP A 56 -8.29 4.15 -6.83
N ASP A 57 -8.59 3.06 -6.12
CA ASP A 57 -9.14 3.11 -4.75
C ASP A 57 -8.08 3.21 -3.66
N GLY A 58 -6.80 3.32 -4.04
CA GLY A 58 -5.63 3.43 -3.18
C GLY A 58 -4.99 2.11 -2.76
N ARG A 59 -5.61 0.95 -3.03
CA ARG A 59 -5.04 -0.32 -2.56
C ARG A 59 -3.70 -0.61 -3.20
N ALA A 60 -2.72 -0.98 -2.38
CA ALA A 60 -1.43 -1.44 -2.84
C ALA A 60 -1.54 -2.86 -3.40
N VAL A 61 -1.09 -3.03 -4.64
CA VAL A 61 -1.10 -4.32 -5.34
C VAL A 61 0.21 -4.58 -6.06
N PHE A 62 0.46 -5.85 -6.34
CA PHE A 62 1.44 -6.28 -7.32
C PHE A 62 0.75 -6.82 -8.56
N ILE A 63 1.26 -6.43 -9.73
CA ILE A 63 0.95 -7.10 -10.99
C ILE A 63 2.12 -8.02 -11.29
N VAL A 64 1.84 -9.29 -11.49
CA VAL A 64 2.84 -10.32 -11.81
C VAL A 64 2.52 -10.90 -13.17
N ASN A 65 3.51 -10.99 -14.05
CA ASN A 65 3.38 -11.66 -15.32
C ASN A 65 4.31 -12.87 -15.33
N ASP A 66 3.86 -14.00 -14.80
CA ASP A 66 4.69 -15.21 -14.71
C ASP A 66 4.51 -16.09 -15.97
N PRO A 67 5.58 -16.59 -16.60
CA PRO A 67 5.48 -17.40 -17.81
C PRO A 67 4.82 -18.77 -17.60
N ASP A 68 4.85 -19.30 -16.37
CA ASP A 68 4.35 -20.64 -16.03
C ASP A 68 2.92 -20.56 -15.46
N LEU A 69 2.62 -19.50 -14.72
CA LEU A 69 1.36 -19.33 -13.98
C LEU A 69 0.42 -18.25 -14.56
N GLY A 70 0.89 -17.46 -15.53
CA GLY A 70 0.12 -16.39 -16.15
C GLY A 70 0.15 -15.07 -15.38
N THR A 71 -0.82 -14.21 -15.67
CA THR A 71 -0.94 -12.88 -15.07
C THR A 71 -1.77 -12.92 -13.78
N TRP A 72 -1.27 -12.26 -12.75
CA TRP A 72 -1.94 -12.13 -11.46
C TRP A 72 -1.88 -10.69 -10.95
N VAL A 73 -2.97 -10.24 -10.33
CA VAL A 73 -3.02 -8.98 -9.58
C VAL A 73 -3.28 -9.32 -8.13
N LEU A 74 -2.29 -9.09 -7.28
CA LEU A 74 -2.28 -9.55 -5.89
C LEU A 74 -2.27 -8.37 -4.94
N ASP A 75 -3.03 -8.45 -3.86
CA ASP A 75 -2.93 -7.53 -2.73
C ASP A 75 -1.50 -7.56 -2.16
N ALA A 76 -0.93 -6.39 -1.92
CA ALA A 76 0.42 -6.26 -1.39
C ALA A 76 0.52 -6.60 0.10
N GLN A 77 -0.60 -6.76 0.82
CA GLN A 77 -0.58 -7.07 2.24
C GLN A 77 -0.38 -8.58 2.49
N GLY A 78 0.58 -8.91 3.36
CA GLY A 78 0.76 -10.26 3.86
C GLY A 78 -0.45 -10.76 4.68
N ARG A 79 -0.56 -12.09 4.84
CA ARG A 79 -1.71 -12.72 5.51
C ARG A 79 -1.42 -13.04 6.98
N GLN A 80 -1.05 -12.01 7.74
CA GLN A 80 -0.89 -12.14 9.19
C GLN A 80 -2.26 -12.30 9.87
N ALA A 81 -2.25 -12.75 11.14
CA ALA A 81 -3.47 -12.86 11.93
C ALA A 81 -4.22 -11.52 11.99
N GLN A 82 -5.55 -11.60 11.99
CA GLN A 82 -6.41 -10.43 12.19
C GLN A 82 -5.99 -9.70 13.47
N SER A 83 -6.11 -8.36 13.46
CA SER A 83 -5.69 -7.43 14.51
C SER A 83 -4.19 -7.19 14.69
N ARG A 84 -3.30 -7.80 13.88
CA ARG A 84 -1.90 -7.38 13.82
C ARG A 84 -1.73 -6.22 12.84
N LEU A 85 -0.67 -5.41 13.04
CA LEU A 85 -0.24 -4.43 12.04
C LEU A 85 0.04 -5.16 10.72
N GLY A 86 -0.64 -4.73 9.65
CA GLY A 86 -0.40 -5.26 8.31
C GLY A 86 1.02 -4.93 7.85
N VAL A 87 1.65 -5.85 7.14
CA VAL A 87 2.98 -5.62 6.54
C VAL A 87 2.90 -5.96 5.05
N ALA A 88 3.44 -5.07 4.22
CA ALA A 88 3.52 -5.28 2.79
C ALA A 88 4.55 -6.38 2.47
N VAL A 89 4.18 -7.30 1.59
CA VAL A 89 5.12 -8.26 1.02
C VAL A 89 6.04 -7.58 0.02
N ALA A 90 7.18 -8.21 -0.23
CA ALA A 90 8.12 -7.78 -1.26
C ALA A 90 8.31 -8.90 -2.28
N TRP A 91 8.47 -8.52 -3.55
CA TRP A 91 8.75 -9.47 -4.63
C TRP A 91 10.25 -9.59 -4.87
N CYS A 92 10.74 -10.83 -4.95
CA CYS A 92 12.09 -11.13 -5.41
C CYS A 92 12.05 -11.70 -6.83
N PRO A 93 12.55 -10.97 -7.84
CA PRO A 93 12.58 -11.46 -9.22
C PRO A 93 13.38 -12.76 -9.40
N GLY A 94 14.54 -12.88 -8.75
CA GLY A 94 15.44 -14.02 -8.92
C GLY A 94 14.83 -15.37 -8.48
N THR A 95 13.97 -15.35 -7.45
CA THR A 95 13.28 -16.55 -6.96
C THR A 95 11.82 -16.65 -7.42
N ARG A 96 11.28 -15.59 -8.04
CA ARG A 96 9.88 -15.45 -8.44
C ARG A 96 8.89 -15.73 -7.29
N MET A 97 9.23 -15.21 -6.11
CA MET A 97 8.41 -15.34 -4.90
C MET A 97 8.19 -13.99 -4.21
N PHE A 98 7.05 -13.88 -3.54
CA PHE A 98 6.81 -12.86 -2.53
C PHE A 98 7.31 -13.33 -1.19
N ILE A 99 7.97 -12.45 -0.44
CA ILE A 99 8.37 -12.69 0.95
C ILE A 99 7.68 -11.67 1.84
N ASP A 100 7.11 -12.15 2.94
CA ASP A 100 6.62 -11.33 4.04
C ASP A 100 7.73 -11.19 5.09
N PRO A 101 8.36 -10.01 5.20
CA PRO A 101 9.45 -9.82 6.14
C PRO A 101 9.00 -9.75 7.61
N ALA A 102 7.69 -9.70 7.88
CA ALA A 102 7.17 -9.68 9.24
C ALA A 102 7.36 -11.03 9.96
N ASP A 103 7.13 -12.13 9.24
CA ASP A 103 7.15 -13.48 9.80
C ASP A 103 7.91 -14.51 8.96
N GLY A 104 8.47 -14.09 7.82
CA GLY A 104 9.22 -14.95 6.91
C GLY A 104 8.36 -15.85 6.04
N SER A 105 7.05 -15.60 5.93
CA SER A 105 6.17 -16.32 5.01
C SER A 105 6.56 -16.04 3.57
N ALA A 106 6.37 -17.03 2.69
CA ALA A 106 6.61 -16.89 1.27
C ALA A 106 5.47 -17.40 0.42
N TYR A 107 5.25 -16.69 -0.68
CA TYR A 107 4.16 -16.93 -1.61
C TYR A 107 4.71 -17.05 -3.03
N ALA A 108 4.12 -17.92 -3.83
CA ALA A 108 4.45 -18.01 -5.25
C ALA A 108 3.93 -16.78 -6.02
N ALA A 109 4.32 -16.69 -7.29
CA ALA A 109 3.90 -15.63 -8.22
C ALA A 109 2.38 -15.47 -8.37
N ASN A 110 1.61 -16.54 -8.14
CA ASN A 110 0.14 -16.50 -8.14
C ASN A 110 -0.47 -16.20 -6.75
N GLY A 111 0.34 -15.95 -5.72
CA GLY A 111 -0.10 -15.66 -4.36
C GLY A 111 -0.31 -16.87 -3.46
N GLU A 112 -0.16 -18.11 -3.96
CA GLU A 112 -0.26 -19.31 -3.11
C GLU A 112 0.82 -19.31 -2.02
N LEU A 113 0.43 -19.60 -0.79
CA LEU A 113 1.37 -19.74 0.32
C LEU A 113 2.23 -21.00 0.12
N ARG A 114 3.55 -20.82 0.17
CA ARG A 114 4.58 -21.84 -0.03
C ARG A 114 5.35 -22.17 1.24
N TRP A 115 5.48 -21.22 2.15
CA TRP A 115 6.23 -21.40 3.39
C TRP A 115 5.76 -20.43 4.46
N GLY A 116 5.88 -20.81 5.72
CA GLY A 116 5.72 -19.91 6.87
C GLY A 116 4.34 -19.93 7.54
N PRO A 117 4.16 -19.10 8.58
CA PRO A 117 3.02 -19.17 9.49
C PRO A 117 1.76 -18.42 9.04
N ALA A 118 1.76 -17.74 7.89
CA ALA A 118 0.60 -17.00 7.41
C ALA A 118 -0.70 -17.83 7.38
N GLU A 119 -1.85 -17.17 7.56
CA GLU A 119 -3.17 -17.84 7.65
C GLU A 119 -3.62 -18.46 6.32
N GLY A 120 -3.09 -18.00 5.19
CA GLY A 120 -3.40 -18.46 3.83
C GLY A 120 -2.53 -17.76 2.79
N GLY A 121 -2.81 -18.01 1.50
CA GLY A 121 -2.17 -17.28 0.40
C GLY A 121 -2.69 -15.85 0.27
N LEU A 122 -1.99 -15.04 -0.53
CA LEU A 122 -2.35 -13.64 -0.77
C LEU A 122 -3.75 -13.51 -1.39
N VAL A 123 -4.33 -12.32 -1.23
CA VAL A 123 -5.60 -12.00 -1.90
C VAL A 123 -5.30 -11.68 -3.36
N ALA A 124 -5.96 -12.37 -4.29
CA ALA A 124 -5.92 -12.07 -5.71
C ALA A 124 -7.18 -11.33 -6.13
N PHE A 125 -7.01 -10.32 -6.97
CA PHE A 125 -8.08 -9.64 -7.68
C PHE A 125 -8.40 -10.37 -8.97
N ASP A 126 -9.69 -10.48 -9.30
CA ASP A 126 -10.09 -10.94 -10.62
C ASP A 126 -9.51 -10.01 -11.68
N SER A 127 -8.97 -10.57 -12.75
CA SER A 127 -8.28 -9.78 -13.76
C SER A 127 -8.33 -10.45 -15.12
N ARG A 128 -8.32 -9.63 -16.17
CA ARG A 128 -8.37 -10.09 -17.56
C ARG A 128 -7.56 -9.18 -18.46
N ALA A 129 -7.01 -9.73 -19.53
CA ALA A 129 -6.34 -8.93 -20.55
C ALA A 129 -7.29 -7.85 -21.11
N ALA A 130 -6.76 -6.66 -21.38
CA ALA A 130 -7.54 -5.64 -22.08
C ALA A 130 -7.80 -6.11 -23.53
N PRO A 131 -9.04 -6.00 -24.03
CA PRO A 131 -9.43 -6.61 -25.30
C PRO A 131 -8.68 -6.05 -26.52
N ASP A 132 -8.31 -4.77 -26.45
CA ASP A 132 -7.64 -4.03 -27.52
C ASP A 132 -6.15 -3.77 -27.25
N ASP A 133 -5.63 -4.25 -26.11
CA ASP A 133 -4.25 -4.04 -25.69
C ASP A 133 -3.72 -5.22 -24.84
N SER A 134 -2.92 -6.08 -25.47
CA SER A 134 -2.29 -7.23 -24.80
C SER A 134 -1.21 -6.85 -23.79
N SER A 135 -0.77 -5.59 -23.77
CA SER A 135 0.18 -5.08 -22.78
C SER A 135 -0.50 -4.50 -21.54
N SER A 136 -1.83 -4.61 -21.43
CA SER A 136 -2.61 -4.10 -20.30
C SER A 136 -3.51 -5.17 -19.69
N VAL A 137 -3.74 -5.05 -18.38
CA VAL A 137 -4.69 -5.88 -17.61
C VAL A 137 -5.78 -4.99 -17.02
N ILE A 138 -7.02 -5.45 -17.11
CA ILE A 138 -8.19 -4.85 -16.45
C ILE A 138 -8.39 -5.58 -15.12
N VAL A 139 -8.44 -4.81 -14.03
CA VAL A 139 -8.63 -5.32 -12.67
C VAL A 139 -10.11 -5.21 -12.29
N GLY A 140 -10.73 -6.33 -11.94
CA GLY A 140 -12.12 -6.41 -11.50
C GLY A 140 -12.29 -6.10 -10.01
N SER A 141 -13.55 -6.06 -9.57
CA SER A 141 -13.90 -5.84 -8.17
C SER A 141 -13.79 -7.05 -7.27
N ASP A 142 -13.93 -8.24 -7.86
CA ASP A 142 -14.01 -9.51 -7.15
C ASP A 142 -12.63 -9.95 -6.68
N THR A 143 -12.58 -10.58 -5.51
CA THR A 143 -11.33 -11.06 -4.93
C THR A 143 -11.45 -12.50 -4.43
N SER A 144 -10.31 -13.18 -4.38
CA SER A 144 -10.21 -14.55 -3.84
C SER A 144 -8.93 -14.69 -3.01
N VAL A 145 -9.00 -15.46 -1.93
CA VAL A 145 -7.81 -15.80 -1.14
C VAL A 145 -7.16 -17.02 -1.77
N GLN A 146 -5.87 -16.92 -2.08
CA GLN A 146 -5.14 -18.03 -2.67
C GLN A 146 -4.88 -19.13 -1.63
N GLY A 147 -4.81 -20.37 -2.12
CA GLY A 147 -4.62 -21.54 -1.27
C GLY A 147 -3.20 -21.70 -0.74
N ARG A 148 -2.95 -22.87 -0.13
CA ARG A 148 -1.59 -23.37 0.09
C ARG A 148 -1.18 -24.23 -1.09
N GLY A 149 -0.01 -23.96 -1.65
CA GLY A 149 0.63 -24.82 -2.63
C GLY A 149 1.51 -25.87 -1.97
N PRO A 150 2.13 -26.78 -2.74
CA PRO A 150 3.22 -27.61 -2.23
C PRO A 150 4.32 -26.73 -1.64
N GLU A 151 4.74 -27.11 -0.43
CA GLU A 151 5.79 -26.45 0.33
C GLU A 151 7.14 -26.62 -0.37
N THR A 152 8.01 -25.61 -0.28
CA THR A 152 9.37 -25.68 -0.82
C THR A 152 10.25 -26.57 0.05
N ASP A 153 11.35 -27.10 -0.52
CA ASP A 153 12.36 -27.87 0.22
C ASP A 153 13.17 -26.95 1.16
N GLY A 154 12.54 -26.46 2.22
CA GLY A 154 13.11 -25.57 3.22
C GLY A 154 12.67 -24.12 3.11
N PRO A 155 13.11 -23.29 4.09
CA PRO A 155 12.76 -21.89 4.13
C PRO A 155 13.34 -21.17 2.91
N PRO A 156 12.57 -20.23 2.33
CA PRO A 156 13.06 -19.36 1.27
C PRO A 156 14.27 -18.58 1.77
N GLU A 157 15.15 -18.21 0.85
CA GLU A 157 16.20 -17.25 1.16
C GLU A 157 15.56 -15.92 1.57
N THR A 158 16.03 -15.36 2.69
CA THR A 158 15.56 -14.06 3.19
C THR A 158 16.22 -12.88 2.46
N THR A 159 17.11 -13.19 1.50
CA THR A 159 17.77 -12.24 0.60
C THR A 159 17.21 -12.44 -0.80
N CYS A 160 17.21 -11.39 -1.63
CA CYS A 160 16.93 -11.52 -3.05
C CYS A 160 18.25 -11.58 -3.83
N PRO A 161 18.73 -12.76 -4.27
CA PRO A 161 20.05 -12.88 -4.85
C PRO A 161 20.08 -12.28 -6.26
N GLY A 162 21.06 -11.42 -6.51
CA GLY A 162 21.38 -10.92 -7.85
C GLY A 162 20.44 -9.84 -8.39
N GLU A 163 19.35 -9.51 -7.69
CA GLU A 163 18.37 -8.50 -8.12
C GLU A 163 17.78 -7.72 -6.95
N PRO A 164 17.43 -6.44 -7.14
CA PRO A 164 16.78 -5.64 -6.12
C PRO A 164 15.37 -6.16 -5.82
N TRP A 165 14.96 -6.03 -4.56
CA TRP A 165 13.57 -6.25 -4.18
C TRP A 165 12.64 -5.26 -4.89
N VAL A 166 11.53 -5.77 -5.43
CA VAL A 166 10.42 -4.93 -5.89
C VAL A 166 9.48 -4.70 -4.70
N VAL A 167 9.43 -3.44 -4.26
CA VAL A 167 8.60 -2.96 -3.14
C VAL A 167 7.83 -1.72 -3.58
N HIS A 168 6.71 -1.45 -2.92
CA HIS A 168 5.99 -0.18 -3.10
C HIS A 168 6.83 0.98 -2.55
N ARG A 169 6.85 2.11 -3.27
CA ARG A 169 7.51 3.34 -2.83
C ARG A 169 6.65 4.54 -3.21
N PRO A 170 6.55 5.58 -2.36
CA PRO A 170 5.94 6.84 -2.73
C PRO A 170 6.76 7.52 -3.83
N ARG A 171 6.11 8.33 -4.67
CA ARG A 171 6.83 9.31 -5.49
C ARG A 171 7.08 10.55 -4.65
N GLY A 172 8.25 11.18 -4.81
CA GLY A 172 8.59 12.51 -4.30
C GLY A 172 7.86 12.96 -3.01
N ASP A 173 6.86 13.83 -3.19
CA ASP A 173 6.05 14.51 -2.18
C ASP A 173 4.69 13.86 -1.89
N GLU A 174 4.50 12.58 -2.24
CA GLU A 174 3.23 11.87 -2.02
C GLU A 174 3.01 11.41 -0.56
N THR A 175 3.97 11.67 0.34
CA THR A 175 3.92 11.24 1.74
C THR A 175 3.30 12.32 2.64
N PHE A 176 2.39 11.90 3.52
CA PHE A 176 1.75 12.75 4.51
C PHE A 176 2.30 12.48 5.91
N ASP A 177 2.33 13.54 6.72
CA ASP A 177 2.37 13.40 8.17
C ASP A 177 1.02 12.84 8.66
N PRO A 178 0.99 11.84 9.56
CA PRO A 178 -0.22 11.23 10.09
C PRO A 178 -1.26 12.22 10.61
N SER A 179 -0.86 13.20 11.43
CA SER A 179 -1.78 14.21 11.97
C SER A 179 -2.42 15.07 10.88
N VAL A 180 -1.62 15.46 9.87
CA VAL A 180 -2.09 16.25 8.73
C VAL A 180 -3.04 15.43 7.87
N ALA A 181 -2.79 14.13 7.73
CA ALA A 181 -3.65 13.25 6.95
C ALA A 181 -5.04 13.08 7.57
N VAL A 182 -5.15 12.91 8.89
CA VAL A 182 -6.46 12.84 9.56
C VAL A 182 -7.20 14.17 9.50
N ASP A 183 -6.50 15.31 9.61
CA ASP A 183 -7.12 16.63 9.49
C ASP A 183 -7.67 16.93 8.07
N GLN A 184 -7.01 16.40 7.03
CA GLN A 184 -7.37 16.65 5.64
C GLN A 184 -8.30 15.60 5.04
N GLU A 185 -8.35 14.40 5.62
CA GLU A 185 -9.08 13.22 5.11
C GLU A 185 -8.93 13.01 3.59
N PRO A 186 -7.69 12.87 3.07
CA PRO A 186 -7.50 12.65 1.65
C PRO A 186 -8.19 11.33 1.22
N PRO A 187 -8.81 11.30 0.03
CA PRO A 187 -9.56 10.14 -0.40
C PRO A 187 -8.65 8.94 -0.68
N GLY A 188 -9.15 7.74 -0.38
CA GLY A 188 -8.47 6.48 -0.70
C GLY A 188 -7.38 6.12 0.29
N TRP A 189 -6.36 5.40 -0.19
CA TRP A 189 -5.16 5.13 0.59
C TRP A 189 -4.05 6.08 0.18
N ILE A 190 -3.24 6.47 1.15
CA ILE A 190 -2.17 7.45 1.04
C ILE A 190 -0.88 6.88 1.63
N TRP A 191 0.24 7.51 1.25
CA TRP A 191 1.51 7.27 1.89
C TRP A 191 1.62 8.07 3.18
N LEU A 192 2.07 7.41 4.24
CA LEU A 192 2.28 7.99 5.56
C LEU A 192 3.72 7.70 5.99
N GLU A 193 4.37 8.65 6.66
CA GLU A 193 5.66 8.43 7.33
C GLU A 193 5.52 8.70 8.82
N GLY A 194 5.96 7.75 9.64
CA GLY A 194 5.81 7.91 11.08
C GLY A 194 6.37 6.77 11.91
N THR A 195 6.00 6.78 13.18
CA THR A 195 6.33 5.72 14.14
C THR A 195 5.08 5.22 14.83
N VAL A 196 4.80 3.92 14.71
CA VAL A 196 3.70 3.28 15.43
C VAL A 196 4.05 3.19 16.92
N ARG A 197 3.12 3.59 17.79
CA ARG A 197 3.25 3.49 19.25
C ARG A 197 1.93 3.14 19.90
N VAL A 198 2.03 2.60 21.11
CA VAL A 198 0.88 2.44 22.01
C VAL A 198 0.90 3.59 23.01
N VAL A 199 -0.17 4.38 23.07
CA VAL A 199 -0.35 5.48 24.01
C VAL A 199 -1.75 5.38 24.59
N ASP A 200 -1.85 5.31 25.91
CA ASP A 200 -3.13 5.16 26.62
C ASP A 200 -4.01 4.00 26.13
N ASP A 201 -3.38 2.84 25.85
CA ASP A 201 -4.03 1.61 25.32
C ASP A 201 -4.61 1.76 23.90
N ALA A 202 -4.27 2.84 23.19
CA ALA A 202 -4.59 3.02 21.78
C ALA A 202 -3.32 2.93 20.91
N VAL A 203 -3.44 2.35 19.72
CA VAL A 203 -2.38 2.38 18.72
C VAL A 203 -2.45 3.70 17.97
N ARG A 204 -1.32 4.40 17.87
CA ARG A 204 -1.17 5.67 17.18
C ARG A 204 -0.02 5.61 16.21
N LEU A 205 -0.18 6.23 15.05
CA LEU A 205 0.91 6.56 14.16
C LEU A 205 1.35 8.00 14.45
N CYS A 206 2.49 8.14 15.11
CA CYS A 206 3.04 9.44 15.48
C CYS A 206 3.77 10.06 14.29
N ASP A 207 3.72 11.39 14.19
CA ASP A 207 4.40 12.14 13.15
C ASP A 207 5.92 11.95 13.22
N GLY A 208 6.53 11.75 12.06
CA GLY A 208 7.96 11.59 11.89
C GLY A 208 8.56 10.32 12.53
N LEU A 209 9.86 10.15 12.31
CA LEU A 209 10.61 8.96 12.71
C LEU A 209 11.24 9.07 14.11
N ALA A 210 11.24 10.27 14.70
CA ALA A 210 12.01 10.59 15.90
C ALA A 210 11.14 11.11 17.05
N GLY A 211 10.80 10.20 17.97
CA GLY A 211 10.82 10.51 19.40
C GLY A 211 9.54 11.00 20.08
N SER A 212 8.91 12.09 19.64
CA SER A 212 7.69 12.60 20.30
C SER A 212 6.42 12.20 19.53
N CYS A 213 5.29 12.11 20.24
CA CYS A 213 3.98 11.80 19.66
C CYS A 213 3.02 12.97 19.91
N ASP A 214 3.54 14.18 19.71
CA ASP A 214 2.80 15.42 19.94
C ASP A 214 1.77 15.66 18.80
N GLY A 215 2.13 15.25 17.58
CA GLY A 215 1.22 15.05 16.46
C GLY A 215 1.11 13.56 16.14
N TYR A 216 -0.12 13.10 15.93
CA TYR A 216 -0.42 11.69 15.65
C TYR A 216 -1.77 11.53 14.98
N ALA A 217 -1.98 10.35 14.43
CA ALA A 217 -3.29 9.80 14.08
C ALA A 217 -3.55 8.52 14.88
N GLU A 218 -4.77 8.34 15.38
CA GLU A 218 -5.19 7.07 15.97
C GLU A 218 -5.39 6.03 14.85
N THR A 219 -5.01 4.78 15.11
CA THR A 219 -5.16 3.68 14.16
C THR A 219 -6.15 2.65 14.71
N ILE A 220 -7.15 2.31 13.91
CA ILE A 220 -8.24 1.40 14.29
C ILE A 220 -7.91 -0.02 13.81
N GLY A 221 -8.42 -1.03 14.53
CA GLY A 221 -8.36 -2.43 14.09
C GLY A 221 -7.03 -3.13 14.36
N ILE A 222 -6.06 -2.45 14.96
CA ILE A 222 -4.80 -3.04 15.44
C ILE A 222 -4.91 -3.24 16.95
N ASP A 223 -4.66 -4.47 17.40
CA ASP A 223 -4.58 -4.80 18.81
C ASP A 223 -3.26 -4.22 19.40
N PRO A 224 -3.33 -3.31 20.38
CA PRO A 224 -2.15 -2.73 21.03
C PRO A 224 -1.17 -3.78 21.56
N ALA A 225 -1.64 -4.95 21.99
CA ALA A 225 -0.79 -6.02 22.51
C ALA A 225 0.08 -6.66 21.41
N THR A 226 -0.25 -6.45 20.14
CA THR A 226 0.49 -7.01 18.99
C THR A 226 1.58 -6.07 18.46
N VAL A 227 1.55 -4.79 18.85
CA VAL A 227 2.60 -3.81 18.56
C VAL A 227 3.79 -4.13 19.47
N THR A 228 4.92 -4.53 18.88
CA THR A 228 6.06 -5.21 19.53
C THR A 228 6.40 -4.73 20.95
N ASN A 229 6.57 -5.72 21.84
CA ASN A 229 7.02 -5.62 23.23
C ASN A 229 8.31 -4.79 23.38
N GLY A 230 8.17 -3.53 23.79
CA GLY A 230 9.30 -2.61 23.98
C GLY A 230 8.93 -1.12 23.89
N GLY A 231 7.69 -0.78 23.53
CA GLY A 231 7.17 0.59 23.52
C GLY A 231 7.58 1.44 22.31
N ARG A 232 8.42 0.89 21.40
CA ARG A 232 8.66 1.43 20.06
C ARG A 232 8.12 0.42 19.04
N GLY A 233 7.08 0.79 18.30
CA GLY A 233 6.59 0.01 17.16
C GLY A 233 7.44 0.27 15.91
N ALA A 234 6.96 -0.23 14.77
CA ALA A 234 7.58 0.01 13.48
C ALA A 234 7.71 1.52 13.19
N ALA A 235 8.85 1.94 12.65
CA ALA A 235 9.09 3.29 12.18
C ALA A 235 9.49 3.23 10.71
N GLY A 236 8.93 4.11 9.89
CA GLY A 236 9.22 4.16 8.46
C GLY A 236 7.99 4.57 7.65
N LEU A 237 7.87 3.97 6.46
CA LEU A 237 6.79 4.22 5.53
C LEU A 237 5.61 3.28 5.76
N PHE A 238 4.42 3.83 5.56
CA PHE A 238 3.17 3.11 5.64
C PHE A 238 2.26 3.48 4.49
N ILE A 239 1.35 2.58 4.15
CA ILE A 239 0.19 2.85 3.29
C ILE A 239 -1.02 2.79 4.21
N GLY A 240 -1.76 3.89 4.31
CA GLY A 240 -2.88 4.01 5.23
C GLY A 240 -4.13 4.55 4.57
N ARG A 241 -5.31 4.17 5.10
CA ARG A 241 -6.58 4.76 4.71
C ARG A 241 -7.13 5.58 5.87
N VAL A 242 -7.44 6.85 5.60
CA VAL A 242 -8.03 7.77 6.56
C VAL A 242 -9.55 7.78 6.41
N GLY A 243 -10.25 7.80 7.53
CA GLY A 243 -11.71 7.96 7.61
C GLY A 243 -12.14 8.19 9.05
N ASP A 244 -13.18 9.03 9.23
CA ASP A 244 -13.77 9.34 10.53
C ASP A 244 -12.72 9.82 11.56
N ASP A 245 -11.87 10.78 11.17
CA ASP A 245 -10.77 11.35 11.97
C ASP A 245 -9.71 10.32 12.46
N ALA A 246 -9.61 9.15 11.82
CA ALA A 246 -8.69 8.09 12.19
C ALA A 246 -8.09 7.35 10.97
N ILE A 247 -7.08 6.51 11.21
CA ILE A 247 -6.57 5.58 10.21
C ILE A 247 -7.29 4.24 10.37
N GLU A 248 -8.17 3.91 9.42
CA GLU A 248 -9.00 2.69 9.43
C GLU A 248 -8.25 1.43 8.96
N GLY A 249 -7.13 1.61 8.27
CA GLY A 249 -6.27 0.54 7.79
C GLY A 249 -4.85 1.04 7.63
N LEU A 250 -3.88 0.26 8.10
CA LEU A 250 -2.47 0.63 8.09
C LEU A 250 -1.60 -0.58 7.72
N ILE A 251 -0.78 -0.38 6.70
CA ILE A 251 0.16 -1.38 6.19
C ILE A 251 1.57 -0.79 6.29
N PHE A 252 2.46 -1.44 7.05
CA PHE A 252 3.87 -1.07 7.10
C PHE A 252 4.59 -1.52 5.83
N VAL A 253 5.37 -0.61 5.24
CA VAL A 253 6.20 -0.90 4.08
C VAL A 253 7.67 -1.02 4.54
N PRO A 254 8.20 -2.24 4.61
CA PRO A 254 9.51 -2.51 5.17
C PRO A 254 10.62 -1.95 4.27
N ASP A 255 11.61 -1.30 4.88
CA ASP A 255 12.84 -0.92 4.19
C ASP A 255 13.73 -2.14 4.02
N LEU A 256 13.63 -2.78 2.85
CA LEU A 256 14.49 -3.90 2.49
C LEU A 256 15.75 -3.36 1.83
N VAL A 257 16.81 -3.23 2.63
CA VAL A 257 18.13 -2.88 2.14
C VAL A 257 18.64 -4.00 1.23
N GLU A 258 19.15 -3.66 0.04
CA GLU A 258 19.82 -4.60 -0.85
C GLU A 258 20.95 -5.32 -0.10
N ALA A 259 20.97 -6.65 -0.16
CA ALA A 259 22.11 -7.41 0.33
C ALA A 259 23.31 -7.09 -0.57
N SER A 260 24.24 -6.27 -0.06
CA SER A 260 25.49 -5.89 -0.72
C SER A 260 26.47 -7.05 -0.86
#